data_AF-A0A7W1JHR9-F1
#
_entry.id   AF-A0A7W1JHR9-F1
#
_cell.length_a   1.000
_cell.length_b   1.000
_cell.length_c   1.000
_cell.angle_alpha   90.00
_cell.angle_beta   90.00
_cell.angle_gamma   90.00
#
_symmetry.space_group_name_H-M   'P 1'
#
loop_
_entity.id
_entity.type
_entity.pdbx_description
1 polymer ?
#
loop_
_entity_poly.entity_id
_entity_poly.type
_entity_poly.pdbx_seq_one_letter_code
_entity_poly.pdbx_strand_id
1 'polypeptide(L)'
;MTLTTEGNRASSSIADTPDRLHVHRLGQMGRATQLLLGSLDQGLELTAGSSSFVFLGSRFLPGWALELVLIAALVPFLTATVDLFAYCRRRRIRLIGSIRSYVRRLGFWAWIGISFLLLTLLGAWPRGAALPPNPSSTAATHWPAVGVIGLILLGCVGWLVSRERLLPRRPVRGEERLAGYAGALLALAVLALLTAASNPFALIFILPSLHIWLWLPQIRDRQPWVRLAVLAAGFIGPLLLVGSIAWRFGLGLDAPWYLMELTATGYVPLPAIAIFLAWLAVAGQLIALEAYRYAPYPSAAERAGRGPLRAGIRRLAANRRGTYPNDELAARRQARARH
;
A
#
# COMPACT_ATOMS: atom_id res chain seq x y z
N MET A 1 -14.60 -29.94 1.69
CA MET A 1 -15.21 -30.98 0.84
C MET A 1 -16.69 -30.70 0.81
N THR A 2 -17.20 -30.20 -0.32
CA THR A 2 -18.61 -29.82 -0.45
C THR A 2 -19.36 -31.04 -0.96
N LEU A 3 -20.14 -31.68 -0.08
CA LEU A 3 -21.02 -32.78 -0.47
C LEU A 3 -22.31 -32.16 -1.00
N THR A 4 -22.50 -32.20 -2.31
CA THR A 4 -23.76 -31.82 -2.97
C THR A 4 -24.39 -33.06 -3.60
N THR A 5 -25.71 -33.12 -3.65
CA THR A 5 -26.47 -34.19 -4.34
C THR A 5 -26.59 -33.97 -5.84
N GLU A 6 -26.18 -32.81 -6.36
CA GLU A 6 -26.24 -32.50 -7.78
C GLU A 6 -24.88 -32.79 -8.46
N GLY A 7 -24.93 -33.33 -9.67
CA GLY A 7 -23.74 -33.40 -10.53
C GLY A 7 -23.20 -32.01 -10.87
N ASN A 8 -22.10 -31.95 -11.64
CA ASN A 8 -21.36 -30.72 -12.01
C ASN A 8 -22.17 -29.61 -12.73
N ARG A 9 -23.50 -29.74 -12.88
CA ARG A 9 -24.41 -28.69 -13.37
C ARG A 9 -25.69 -28.71 -12.52
N ALA A 10 -26.03 -27.55 -11.96
CA ALA A 10 -27.29 -27.36 -11.23
C ALA A 10 -28.50 -27.51 -12.16
N SER A 11 -29.52 -28.24 -11.71
CA SER A 11 -30.78 -28.36 -12.44
C SER A 11 -31.68 -27.15 -12.16
N SER A 12 -32.57 -26.81 -13.10
CA SER A 12 -33.44 -25.62 -12.97
C SER A 12 -34.45 -25.77 -11.83
N SER A 13 -34.54 -24.77 -10.95
CA SER A 13 -35.43 -24.72 -9.77
C SER A 13 -36.92 -24.93 -10.05
N ILE A 14 -37.35 -24.83 -11.31
CA ILE A 14 -38.73 -25.06 -11.76
C ILE A 14 -39.13 -26.55 -11.68
N ALA A 15 -38.15 -27.46 -11.67
CA ALA A 15 -38.37 -28.90 -11.67
C ALA A 15 -38.26 -29.56 -10.28
N ASP A 16 -38.05 -28.76 -9.23
CA ASP A 16 -37.94 -29.20 -7.83
C ASP A 16 -39.34 -29.31 -7.22
N THR A 17 -39.90 -30.53 -7.24
CA THR A 17 -41.20 -30.83 -6.66
C THR A 17 -41.07 -31.84 -5.51
N PRO A 18 -41.94 -31.79 -4.49
CA PRO A 18 -41.90 -32.73 -3.36
C PRO A 18 -41.93 -34.20 -3.80
N ASP A 19 -42.60 -34.49 -4.92
CA ASP A 19 -42.77 -35.83 -5.48
C ASP A 19 -41.45 -36.40 -6.06
N ARG A 20 -40.48 -35.53 -6.36
CA ARG A 20 -39.14 -35.91 -6.84
C ARG A 20 -38.12 -36.08 -5.71
N LEU A 21 -38.55 -35.90 -4.46
CA LEU A 21 -37.71 -36.10 -3.30
C LEU A 21 -37.41 -37.60 -3.10
N HIS A 22 -36.17 -38.00 -3.32
CA HIS A 22 -35.74 -39.36 -3.04
C HIS A 22 -35.57 -39.58 -1.52
N VAL A 23 -36.66 -39.94 -0.85
CA VAL A 23 -36.74 -40.16 0.62
C VAL A 23 -35.61 -41.07 1.13
N HIS A 24 -35.26 -42.12 0.37
CA HIS A 24 -34.18 -43.03 0.75
C HIS A 24 -32.80 -42.35 0.75
N ARG A 25 -32.49 -41.52 -0.25
CA ARG A 25 -31.24 -40.73 -0.32
C ARG A 25 -31.18 -39.70 0.81
N LEU A 26 -32.31 -39.06 1.10
CA LEU A 26 -32.42 -38.09 2.20
C LEU A 26 -32.16 -38.75 3.55
N GLY A 27 -32.73 -39.94 3.78
CA GLY A 27 -32.47 -40.73 4.99
C GLY A 27 -31.03 -41.23 5.08
N GLN A 28 -30.40 -41.60 3.96
CA GLN A 28 -28.99 -41.94 3.91
C GLN A 28 -28.10 -40.75 4.27
N MET A 29 -28.39 -39.56 3.73
CA MET A 29 -27.69 -38.32 4.09
C MET A 29 -27.90 -37.95 5.55
N GLY A 30 -29.13 -38.04 6.07
CA GLY A 30 -29.43 -37.78 7.48
C GLY A 30 -28.63 -38.69 8.42
N ARG A 31 -28.59 -40.00 8.13
CA ARG A 31 -27.78 -40.96 8.89
C ARG A 31 -26.28 -40.70 8.76
N ALA A 32 -25.79 -40.39 7.57
CA ALA A 32 -24.38 -40.06 7.37
C ALA A 32 -23.99 -38.80 8.15
N THR A 33 -24.83 -37.75 8.12
CA THR A 33 -24.63 -36.52 8.90
C THR A 33 -24.71 -36.79 10.40
N GLN A 34 -25.66 -37.62 10.87
CA GLN A 34 -25.74 -38.01 12.29
C GLN A 34 -24.53 -38.82 12.74
N LEU A 35 -24.04 -39.75 11.92
CA LEU A 35 -22.82 -40.51 12.21
C LEU A 35 -21.59 -39.60 12.23
N LEU A 36 -21.50 -38.64 11.32
CA LEU A 36 -20.41 -37.67 11.29
C LEU A 36 -20.47 -36.77 12.52
N LEU A 37 -21.66 -36.24 12.88
CA LEU A 37 -21.85 -35.43 14.07
C LEU A 37 -21.54 -36.22 15.34
N GLY A 38 -22.01 -37.46 15.45
CA GLY A 38 -21.69 -38.35 16.57
C GLY A 38 -20.20 -38.68 16.65
N SER A 39 -19.52 -38.84 15.51
CA SER A 39 -18.07 -39.02 15.47
C SER A 39 -17.29 -37.78 15.89
N LEU A 40 -17.80 -36.58 15.58
CA LEU A 40 -17.21 -35.31 16.02
C LEU A 40 -17.44 -35.12 17.53
N ASP A 41 -18.62 -35.45 18.03
CA ASP A 41 -18.99 -35.33 19.44
C ASP A 41 -18.22 -36.31 20.33
N GLN A 42 -17.91 -37.50 19.80
CA GLN A 42 -17.10 -38.52 20.50
C GLN A 42 -15.58 -38.36 20.28
N GLY A 43 -15.17 -37.73 19.18
CA GLY A 43 -13.79 -37.74 18.71
C GLY A 43 -12.98 -36.46 19.00
N LEU A 44 -13.58 -35.43 19.59
CA LEU A 44 -12.93 -34.12 19.71
C LEU A 44 -13.09 -33.50 21.11
N GLU A 45 -12.21 -33.88 22.04
CA GLU A 45 -11.49 -32.83 22.77
C GLU A 45 -10.49 -32.17 21.80
N LEU A 46 -10.96 -31.61 20.67
CA LEU A 46 -10.24 -30.48 20.11
C LEU A 46 -10.45 -29.41 21.15
N THR A 47 -9.41 -29.12 21.92
CA THR A 47 -9.34 -27.91 22.73
C THR A 47 -9.96 -26.80 21.89
N ALA A 48 -11.11 -26.29 22.33
CA ALA A 48 -11.83 -25.20 21.69
C ALA A 48 -11.00 -23.93 21.85
N GLY A 49 -9.88 -23.89 21.14
CA GLY A 49 -9.03 -22.76 20.91
C GLY A 49 -8.89 -22.70 19.40
N SER A 50 -9.39 -21.63 18.81
CA SER A 50 -9.24 -21.14 17.45
C SER A 50 -7.78 -21.05 16.96
N SER A 51 -7.00 -22.11 17.16
CA SER A 51 -5.62 -22.20 16.78
C SER A 51 -5.59 -22.48 15.27
N SER A 52 -5.11 -21.50 14.52
CA SER A 52 -4.87 -21.67 13.09
C SER A 52 -3.87 -22.83 12.91
N PHE A 53 -4.16 -23.82 12.07
CA PHE A 53 -3.22 -24.89 11.76
C PHE A 53 -2.84 -24.86 10.29
N VAL A 54 -1.56 -25.05 9.99
CA VAL A 54 -1.08 -25.19 8.61
C VAL A 54 -0.65 -26.62 8.40
N PHE A 55 -1.19 -27.23 7.33
CA PHE A 55 -0.85 -28.58 6.94
C PHE A 55 0.38 -28.57 6.04
N LEU A 56 1.48 -29.17 6.50
CA LEU A 56 2.69 -29.40 5.69
C LEU A 56 2.85 -30.92 5.48
N GLY A 57 2.33 -31.41 4.35
CA GLY A 57 2.50 -32.81 3.94
C GLY A 57 1.72 -33.78 4.83
N SER A 58 2.36 -34.36 5.84
CA SER A 58 1.71 -35.23 6.84
C SER A 58 1.74 -34.66 8.26
N ARG A 59 2.30 -33.45 8.44
CA ARG A 59 2.47 -32.83 9.76
C ARG A 59 1.59 -31.59 9.91
N PHE A 60 0.98 -31.47 11.07
CA PHE A 60 0.26 -30.28 11.51
C PHE A 60 1.25 -29.34 12.20
N LEU A 61 1.45 -28.14 11.66
CA LEU A 61 2.15 -27.08 12.38
C LEU A 61 1.13 -26.19 13.09
N PRO A 62 1.24 -26.03 14.42
CA PRO A 62 0.46 -25.05 15.15
C PRO A 62 0.73 -23.63 14.63
N GLY A 63 -0.31 -22.82 14.52
CA GLY A 63 -0.23 -21.44 14.02
C GLY A 63 0.72 -20.59 14.85
N TRP A 64 0.69 -20.73 16.18
CA TRP A 64 1.60 -20.01 17.08
C TRP A 64 3.08 -20.28 16.77
N ALA A 65 3.43 -21.50 16.35
CA ALA A 65 4.80 -21.83 15.99
C ALA A 65 5.23 -21.08 14.73
N LEU A 66 4.33 -20.98 13.74
CA LEU A 66 4.57 -20.19 12.53
C LEU A 66 4.64 -18.68 12.83
N GLU A 67 3.79 -18.17 13.71
CA GLU A 67 3.83 -16.78 14.17
C GLU A 67 5.17 -16.44 14.83
N LEU A 68 5.66 -17.30 15.73
CA LEU A 68 6.96 -17.12 16.37
C LEU A 68 8.10 -17.13 15.35
N VAL A 69 8.07 -18.00 14.34
CA VAL A 69 9.08 -18.03 13.27
C VAL A 69 9.04 -16.72 12.47
N LEU A 70 7.84 -16.23 12.10
CA LEU A 70 7.69 -14.98 11.35
C LEU A 70 8.16 -13.77 12.17
N ILE A 71 7.87 -13.74 13.47
CA ILE A 71 8.33 -12.69 14.39
C ILE A 71 9.85 -12.78 14.59
N ALA A 72 10.40 -14.00 14.78
CA ALA A 72 11.83 -14.22 14.93
C ALA A 72 12.60 -13.77 13.67
N ALA A 73 12.02 -13.96 12.48
CA ALA A 73 12.59 -13.47 11.23
C ALA A 73 12.69 -11.94 11.15
N LEU A 74 12.00 -11.19 12.03
CA LEU A 74 12.19 -9.73 12.13
C LEU A 74 13.47 -9.34 12.86
N VAL A 75 13.97 -10.18 13.76
CA VAL A 75 15.09 -9.85 14.65
C VAL A 75 16.33 -9.37 13.87
N PRO A 76 16.84 -10.10 12.85
CA PRO A 76 18.03 -9.66 12.12
C PRO A 76 17.86 -8.29 11.46
N PHE A 77 16.68 -8.05 10.87
CA PHE A 77 16.37 -6.78 10.22
C PHE A 77 16.27 -5.63 11.22
N LEU A 78 15.60 -5.84 12.36
CA LEU A 78 15.46 -4.85 13.42
C LEU A 78 16.83 -4.50 14.01
N THR A 79 17.66 -5.49 14.30
CA THR A 79 19.02 -5.28 14.81
C THR A 79 19.86 -4.46 13.84
N ALA A 80 19.86 -4.82 12.55
CA ALA A 80 20.62 -4.08 11.54
C ALA A 80 20.11 -2.64 11.35
N THR A 81 18.80 -2.44 11.40
CA THR A 81 18.20 -1.10 11.29
C THR A 81 18.52 -0.22 12.50
N VAL A 82 18.45 -0.78 13.70
CA VAL A 82 18.81 -0.09 14.94
C VAL A 82 20.31 0.23 14.97
N ASP A 83 21.18 -0.69 14.54
CA ASP A 83 22.62 -0.43 14.43
C ASP A 83 22.90 0.69 13.41
N LEU A 84 22.26 0.68 12.24
CA LEU A 84 22.40 1.74 11.24
C LEU A 84 21.93 3.10 11.78
N PHE A 85 20.83 3.12 12.54
CA PHE A 85 20.35 4.33 13.22
C PHE A 85 21.35 4.82 14.28
N ALA A 86 21.86 3.90 15.11
CA ALA A 86 22.87 4.20 16.12
C ALA A 86 24.18 4.70 15.48
N TYR A 87 24.59 4.13 14.34
CA TYR A 87 25.71 4.59 13.54
C TYR A 87 25.50 6.03 13.05
N CYS A 88 24.34 6.34 12.46
CA CYS A 88 24.02 7.69 12.01
C CYS A 88 24.03 8.70 13.17
N ARG A 89 23.49 8.31 14.34
CA ARG A 89 23.48 9.14 15.55
C ARG A 89 24.90 9.39 16.07
N ARG A 90 25.74 8.35 16.19
CA ARG A 90 27.15 8.44 16.63
C ARG A 90 27.96 9.36 15.71
N ARG A 91 27.74 9.28 14.40
CA ARG A 91 28.39 10.12 13.38
C ARG A 91 27.74 11.50 13.20
N ARG A 92 26.76 11.87 14.03
CA ARG A 92 26.02 13.16 13.98
C ARG A 92 25.35 13.44 12.62
N ILE A 93 24.99 12.40 11.87
CA ILE A 93 24.30 12.52 10.59
C ILE A 93 22.83 12.90 10.85
N ARG A 94 22.35 13.98 10.22
CA ARG A 94 21.01 14.53 10.46
C ARG A 94 19.92 13.71 9.75
N LEU A 95 19.20 12.88 10.51
CA LEU A 95 18.08 12.05 10.01
C LEU A 95 16.77 12.82 9.75
N ILE A 96 16.60 14.01 10.35
CA ILE A 96 15.35 14.76 10.27
C ILE A 96 14.91 15.08 8.82
N GLY A 97 15.87 15.28 7.93
CA GLY A 97 15.60 15.53 6.51
C GLY A 97 15.02 14.31 5.79
N SER A 98 15.48 13.10 6.13
CA SER A 98 14.96 11.87 5.54
C SER A 98 13.58 11.51 6.10
N ILE A 99 13.37 11.66 7.41
CA ILE A 99 12.06 11.44 8.04
C ILE A 99 11.02 12.39 7.45
N ARG A 100 11.35 13.68 7.28
CA ARG A 100 10.44 14.64 6.63
C ARG A 100 10.17 14.30 5.16
N SER A 101 11.16 13.80 4.43
CA SER A 101 10.96 13.31 3.06
C SER A 101 9.98 12.13 3.06
N TYR A 102 10.15 11.18 3.99
CA TYR A 102 9.24 10.04 4.15
C TYR A 102 7.81 10.51 4.43
N VAL A 103 7.61 11.37 5.44
CA VAL A 103 6.28 11.90 5.81
C VAL A 103 5.60 12.61 4.63
N ARG A 104 6.34 13.27 3.74
CA ARG A 104 5.77 13.89 2.54
C ARG A 104 5.34 12.87 1.49
N ARG A 105 6.09 11.78 1.32
CA ARG A 105 5.70 10.67 0.44
C ARG A 105 4.52 9.91 1.02
N LEU A 106 4.49 9.73 2.34
CA LEU A 106 3.35 9.19 3.06
C LEU A 106 2.12 10.07 2.87
N GLY A 107 2.26 11.39 2.93
CA GLY A 107 1.16 12.33 2.64
C GLY A 107 0.59 12.21 1.23
N PHE A 108 1.43 11.93 0.22
CA PHE A 108 0.98 11.65 -1.14
C PHE A 108 0.17 10.35 -1.23
N TRP A 109 0.65 9.27 -0.62
CA TRP A 109 -0.08 8.00 -0.60
C TRP A 109 -1.36 8.06 0.26
N ALA A 110 -1.33 8.82 1.36
CA ALA A 110 -2.53 9.13 2.15
C ALA A 110 -3.55 9.92 1.32
N TRP A 111 -3.11 10.86 0.48
CA TRP A 111 -3.98 11.56 -0.47
C TRP A 111 -4.62 10.59 -1.47
N ILE A 112 -3.89 9.60 -1.98
CA ILE A 112 -4.46 8.55 -2.84
C ILE A 112 -5.51 7.73 -2.08
N GLY A 113 -5.23 7.31 -0.85
CA GLY A 113 -6.20 6.58 -0.01
C GLY A 113 -7.46 7.39 0.28
N ILE A 114 -7.31 8.68 0.60
CA ILE A 114 -8.44 9.60 0.81
C ILE A 114 -9.22 9.80 -0.50
N SER A 115 -8.54 9.97 -1.62
CA SER A 115 -9.18 10.09 -2.95
C SER A 115 -9.98 8.84 -3.30
N PHE A 116 -9.41 7.66 -3.00
CA PHE A 116 -10.11 6.38 -3.16
C PHE A 116 -11.38 6.33 -2.32
N LEU A 117 -11.30 6.68 -1.03
CA LEU A 117 -12.45 6.75 -0.12
C LEU A 117 -13.53 7.75 -0.60
N LEU A 118 -13.12 8.93 -1.08
CA LEU A 118 -14.04 9.91 -1.64
C LEU A 118 -14.77 9.36 -2.87
N LEU A 119 -14.05 8.67 -3.76
CA LEU A 119 -14.65 7.99 -4.91
C LEU A 119 -15.59 6.86 -4.48
N THR A 120 -15.29 6.14 -3.40
CA THR A 120 -16.22 5.17 -2.80
C THR A 120 -17.51 5.82 -2.34
N LEU A 121 -17.42 6.95 -1.62
CA LEU A 121 -18.59 7.70 -1.15
C LEU A 121 -19.43 8.23 -2.32
N LEU A 122 -18.77 8.66 -3.41
CA LEU A 122 -19.42 9.11 -4.64
C LEU A 122 -20.03 7.96 -5.45
N GLY A 123 -19.82 6.70 -5.06
CA GLY A 123 -20.36 5.53 -5.77
C GLY A 123 -19.59 5.16 -7.04
N ALA A 124 -18.33 5.55 -7.17
CA ALA A 124 -17.49 5.21 -8.32
C ALA A 124 -17.04 3.73 -8.33
N TRP A 125 -17.20 3.02 -7.22
CA TRP A 125 -16.85 1.60 -7.06
C TRP A 125 -18.10 0.75 -6.81
N PRO A 126 -18.06 -0.56 -7.16
CA PRO A 126 -19.14 -1.49 -6.83
C PRO A 126 -19.45 -1.47 -5.34
N ARG A 127 -20.75 -1.43 -4.99
CA ARG A 127 -21.23 -1.51 -3.60
C ARG A 127 -21.75 -2.92 -3.33
N GLY A 128 -21.51 -3.42 -2.13
CA GLY A 128 -21.99 -4.72 -1.70
C GLY A 128 -21.82 -4.91 -0.21
N ALA A 129 -22.33 -6.03 0.31
CA ALA A 129 -21.99 -6.47 1.65
C ALA A 129 -20.47 -6.71 1.75
N ALA A 130 -19.91 -6.59 2.97
CA ALA A 130 -18.50 -6.80 3.27
C ALA A 130 -18.13 -8.30 3.21
N LEU A 131 -18.39 -8.91 2.07
CA LEU A 131 -18.16 -10.31 1.73
C LEU A 131 -17.29 -10.34 0.47
N PRO A 132 -16.40 -11.34 0.34
CA PRO A 132 -15.60 -11.50 -0.86
C PRO A 132 -16.54 -11.76 -2.05
N PRO A 133 -16.49 -10.94 -3.12
CA PRO A 133 -17.35 -11.13 -4.28
C PRO A 133 -16.98 -12.44 -4.97
N ASN A 134 -17.94 -13.09 -5.63
CA ASN A 134 -17.66 -14.32 -6.36
C ASN A 134 -16.62 -14.02 -7.48
N PRO A 135 -15.46 -14.71 -7.53
CA PRO A 135 -14.44 -14.47 -8.55
C PRO A 135 -14.92 -14.67 -9.99
N SER A 136 -15.97 -15.47 -10.21
CA SER A 136 -16.57 -15.68 -11.53
C SER A 136 -17.64 -14.65 -11.89
N SER A 137 -17.90 -13.67 -11.01
CA SER A 137 -18.90 -12.64 -11.24
C SER A 137 -18.37 -11.52 -12.15
N THR A 138 -19.28 -10.80 -12.78
CA THR A 138 -18.96 -9.62 -13.57
C THR A 138 -18.36 -8.49 -12.72
N ALA A 139 -18.65 -8.44 -11.42
CA ALA A 139 -18.07 -7.45 -10.52
C ALA A 139 -16.55 -7.65 -10.34
N ALA A 140 -16.12 -8.91 -10.23
CA ALA A 140 -14.71 -9.30 -10.09
C ALA A 140 -13.87 -9.09 -11.36
N THR A 141 -14.50 -8.93 -12.53
CA THR A 141 -13.83 -8.83 -13.84
C THR A 141 -14.10 -7.51 -14.57
N HIS A 142 -15.09 -6.72 -14.16
CA HIS A 142 -15.44 -5.47 -14.82
C HIS A 142 -14.68 -4.28 -14.21
N TRP A 143 -13.91 -3.58 -15.05
CA TRP A 143 -13.12 -2.44 -14.65
C TRP A 143 -13.98 -1.16 -14.64
N PRO A 144 -14.22 -0.51 -13.48
CA PRO A 144 -14.93 0.77 -13.42
C PRO A 144 -14.00 1.89 -13.90
N ALA A 145 -13.95 2.06 -15.21
CA ALA A 145 -13.07 3.03 -15.88
C ALA A 145 -13.19 4.44 -15.28
N VAL A 146 -14.40 4.87 -14.91
CA VAL A 146 -14.65 6.19 -14.30
C VAL A 146 -13.93 6.34 -12.96
N GLY A 147 -14.01 5.34 -12.08
CA GLY A 147 -13.33 5.36 -10.78
C GLY A 147 -11.81 5.36 -10.92
N VAL A 148 -11.30 4.53 -11.84
CA VAL A 148 -9.86 4.45 -12.14
C VAL A 148 -9.33 5.77 -12.72
N ILE A 149 -10.01 6.32 -13.72
CA ILE A 149 -9.64 7.61 -14.33
C ILE A 149 -9.70 8.73 -13.29
N GLY A 150 -10.76 8.78 -12.47
CA GLY A 150 -10.87 9.75 -11.38
C GLY A 150 -9.72 9.65 -10.38
N LEU A 151 -9.34 8.43 -9.97
CA LEU A 151 -8.23 8.19 -9.07
C LEU A 151 -6.89 8.60 -9.69
N ILE A 152 -6.67 8.29 -10.97
CA ILE A 152 -5.47 8.70 -11.72
C ILE A 152 -5.38 10.22 -11.78
N LEU A 153 -6.48 10.92 -12.13
CA LEU A 153 -6.51 12.38 -12.22
C LEU A 153 -6.22 13.04 -10.86
N LEU A 154 -6.88 12.58 -9.79
CA LEU A 154 -6.62 13.07 -8.43
C LEU A 154 -5.20 12.74 -7.95
N GLY A 155 -4.68 11.56 -8.33
CA GLY A 155 -3.30 11.15 -8.11
C GLY A 155 -2.31 12.07 -8.84
N CYS A 156 -2.58 12.42 -10.09
CA CYS A 156 -1.78 13.38 -10.87
C CYS A 156 -1.75 14.76 -10.21
N VAL A 157 -2.89 15.26 -9.71
CA VAL A 157 -2.97 16.53 -8.97
C VAL A 157 -2.13 16.46 -7.69
N GLY A 158 -2.29 15.40 -6.89
CA GLY A 158 -1.48 15.18 -5.68
C GLY A 158 0.01 15.05 -5.96
N TRP A 159 0.38 14.41 -7.08
CA TRP A 159 1.75 14.28 -7.55
C TRP A 159 2.34 15.64 -7.92
N LEU A 160 1.62 16.47 -8.68
CA LEU A 160 2.08 17.81 -9.06
C LEU A 160 2.36 18.68 -7.83
N VAL A 161 1.47 18.64 -6.83
CA VAL A 161 1.62 19.40 -5.57
C VAL A 161 2.79 18.90 -4.72
N SER A 162 3.03 17.58 -4.69
CA SER A 162 4.10 16.98 -3.88
C SER A 162 5.48 17.05 -4.55
N ARG A 163 5.53 16.98 -5.88
CA ARG A 163 6.76 16.95 -6.70
C ARG A 163 7.70 18.11 -6.38
N GLU A 164 7.18 19.33 -6.31
CA GLU A 164 8.00 20.54 -6.16
C GLU A 164 8.87 20.57 -4.90
N ARG A 165 8.43 19.85 -3.86
CA ARG A 165 9.11 19.77 -2.56
C ARG A 165 10.11 18.62 -2.49
N LEU A 166 10.04 17.68 -3.42
CA LEU A 166 10.86 16.46 -3.44
C LEU A 166 11.89 16.46 -4.58
N LEU A 167 11.89 17.48 -5.45
CA LEU A 167 12.90 17.64 -6.50
C LEU A 167 14.27 18.04 -5.92
N PRO A 168 15.37 17.39 -6.34
CA PRO A 168 16.73 17.80 -5.98
C PRO A 168 17.02 19.23 -6.44
N ARG A 169 17.52 20.06 -5.52
CA ARG A 169 17.96 21.44 -5.79
C ARG A 169 19.47 21.62 -5.67
N ARG A 170 20.16 20.63 -5.09
CA ARG A 170 21.60 20.59 -4.90
C ARG A 170 22.09 19.14 -4.98
N PRO A 171 23.36 18.89 -5.32
CA PRO A 171 23.93 17.55 -5.27
C PRO A 171 23.87 16.99 -3.84
N VAL A 172 23.42 15.74 -3.72
CA VAL A 172 23.22 15.07 -2.42
C VAL A 172 24.52 14.43 -1.94
N ARG A 173 24.93 14.78 -0.73
CA ARG A 173 26.12 14.20 -0.07
C ARG A 173 25.91 12.73 0.27
N GLY A 174 27.00 11.95 0.35
CA GLY A 174 26.93 10.52 0.69
C GLY A 174 26.23 10.25 2.04
N GLU A 175 26.49 11.10 3.05
CA GLU A 175 25.84 11.04 4.37
C GLU A 175 24.32 11.25 4.29
N GLU A 176 23.86 12.14 3.41
CA GLU A 176 22.44 12.43 3.23
C GLU A 176 21.70 11.29 2.53
N ARG A 177 22.36 10.58 1.61
CA ARG A 177 21.86 9.33 1.04
C ARG A 177 21.76 8.23 2.10
N LEU A 178 22.80 8.08 2.94
CA LEU A 178 22.78 7.12 4.03
C LEU A 178 21.64 7.40 5.02
N ALA A 179 21.43 8.68 5.38
CA ALA A 179 20.29 9.10 6.19
C ALA A 179 18.95 8.79 5.51
N GLY A 180 18.88 8.92 4.18
CA GLY A 180 17.75 8.53 3.34
C GLY A 180 17.37 7.06 3.49
N TYR A 181 18.35 6.17 3.36
CA TYR A 181 18.15 4.74 3.59
C TYR A 181 17.77 4.43 5.03
N ALA A 182 18.49 4.99 6.01
CA ALA A 182 18.21 4.78 7.42
C ALA A 182 16.78 5.19 7.79
N GLY A 183 16.29 6.32 7.27
CA GLY A 183 14.91 6.77 7.48
C GLY A 183 13.88 5.84 6.83
N ALA A 184 14.15 5.34 5.62
CA ALA A 184 13.26 4.40 4.93
C ALA A 184 13.20 3.03 5.65
N LEU A 185 14.34 2.50 6.08
CA LEU A 185 14.42 1.23 6.80
C LEU A 185 13.82 1.33 8.21
N LEU A 186 13.99 2.47 8.90
CA LEU A 186 13.32 2.72 10.18
C LEU A 186 11.80 2.76 10.02
N ALA A 187 11.29 3.42 8.98
CA ALA A 187 9.87 3.40 8.68
C ALA A 187 9.38 1.98 8.38
N LEU A 188 10.15 1.21 7.60
CA LEU A 188 9.83 -0.18 7.29
C LEU A 188 9.85 -1.09 8.53
N ALA A 189 10.76 -0.84 9.49
CA ALA A 189 10.79 -1.52 10.78
C ALA A 189 9.52 -1.26 11.59
N VAL A 190 9.06 -0.02 11.65
CA VAL A 190 7.78 0.33 12.29
C VAL A 190 6.63 -0.39 11.58
N LEU A 191 6.60 -0.42 10.25
CA LEU A 191 5.57 -1.13 9.49
C LEU A 191 5.59 -2.64 9.74
N ALA A 192 6.77 -3.25 9.88
CA ALA A 192 6.89 -4.66 10.23
C ALA A 192 6.30 -4.95 11.61
N LEU A 193 6.58 -4.12 12.61
CA LEU A 193 6.01 -4.25 13.95
C LEU A 193 4.49 -4.04 13.96
N LEU A 194 3.99 -3.04 13.23
CA LEU A 194 2.54 -2.81 13.08
C LEU A 194 1.85 -3.98 12.37
N THR A 195 2.51 -4.57 11.37
CA THR A 195 2.02 -5.76 10.67
C THR A 195 1.97 -6.95 11.61
N ALA A 196 3.05 -7.21 12.36
CA ALA A 196 3.10 -8.28 13.35
C ALA A 196 1.98 -8.13 14.40
N ALA A 197 1.74 -6.91 14.87
CA ALA A 197 0.69 -6.62 15.84
C ALA A 197 -0.74 -6.76 15.28
N SER A 198 -0.94 -6.50 13.98
CA SER A 198 -2.26 -6.57 13.35
C SER A 198 -2.59 -7.98 12.85
N ASN A 199 -1.62 -8.63 12.20
CA ASN A 199 -1.70 -9.98 11.66
C ASN A 199 -0.28 -10.52 11.41
N PRO A 200 0.26 -11.39 12.28
CA PRO A 200 1.60 -11.96 12.10
C PRO A 200 1.79 -12.70 10.78
N PHE A 201 0.75 -13.36 10.25
CA PHE A 201 0.85 -14.08 8.96
C PHE A 201 1.07 -13.14 7.77
N ALA A 202 0.61 -11.89 7.86
CA ALA A 202 0.84 -10.90 6.81
C ALA A 202 2.33 -10.52 6.67
N LEU A 203 3.18 -10.85 7.66
CA LEU A 203 4.63 -10.68 7.57
C LEU A 203 5.23 -11.44 6.39
N ILE A 204 4.62 -12.54 5.93
CA ILE A 204 5.11 -13.29 4.77
C ILE A 204 5.23 -12.41 3.51
N PHE A 205 4.36 -11.40 3.37
CA PHE A 205 4.35 -10.48 2.23
C PHE A 205 5.28 -9.27 2.42
N ILE A 206 5.78 -9.01 3.62
CA ILE A 206 6.67 -7.88 3.92
C ILE A 206 8.12 -8.34 4.14
N LEU A 207 8.33 -9.57 4.61
CA LEU A 207 9.65 -10.16 4.87
C LEU A 207 10.62 -10.07 3.68
N PRO A 208 10.22 -10.33 2.41
CA PRO A 208 11.10 -10.14 1.27
C PRO A 208 11.56 -8.68 1.15
N SER A 209 10.66 -7.71 1.30
CA SER A 209 11.01 -6.28 1.27
C SER A 209 11.99 -5.91 2.38
N LEU A 210 11.77 -6.42 3.61
CA LEU A 210 12.64 -6.16 4.76
C LEU A 210 14.08 -6.61 4.47
N HIS A 211 14.24 -7.88 4.11
CA HIS A 211 15.56 -8.48 3.98
C HIS A 211 16.29 -8.01 2.73
N ILE A 212 15.59 -7.86 1.61
CA ILE A 212 16.21 -7.49 0.35
C ILE A 212 16.60 -6.00 0.34
N TRP A 213 15.71 -5.11 0.80
CA TRP A 213 16.04 -3.68 0.82
C TRP A 213 17.09 -3.30 1.88
N LEU A 214 17.34 -4.16 2.86
CA LEU A 214 18.45 -4.00 3.80
C LEU A 214 19.82 -3.98 3.09
N TRP A 215 19.94 -4.60 1.91
CA TRP A 215 21.18 -4.62 1.13
C TRP A 215 21.43 -3.34 0.33
N LEU A 216 20.40 -2.56 0.01
CA LEU A 216 20.54 -1.35 -0.83
C LEU A 216 21.63 -0.38 -0.36
N PRO A 217 21.77 -0.06 0.96
CA PRO A 217 22.81 0.82 1.44
C PRO A 217 24.23 0.24 1.26
N GLN A 218 24.35 -1.08 1.30
CA GLN A 218 25.63 -1.79 1.20
C GLN A 218 26.13 -1.88 -0.25
N ILE A 219 25.21 -1.96 -1.21
CA ILE A 219 25.52 -2.06 -2.65
C ILE A 219 25.45 -0.71 -3.37
N ARG A 220 25.40 0.42 -2.65
CA ARG A 220 25.22 1.77 -3.22
C ARG A 220 26.30 2.15 -4.26
N ASP A 221 27.49 1.59 -4.13
CA ASP A 221 28.65 1.84 -5.00
C ASP A 221 28.76 0.81 -6.15
N ARG A 222 27.82 -0.15 -6.24
CA ARG A 222 27.74 -1.13 -7.33
C ARG A 222 27.03 -0.54 -8.56
N GLN A 223 27.10 -1.29 -9.67
CA GLN A 223 26.46 -0.93 -10.93
C GLN A 223 24.93 -0.73 -10.77
N PRO A 224 24.32 0.20 -11.52
CA PRO A 224 22.93 0.61 -11.32
C PRO A 224 21.92 -0.53 -11.54
N TRP A 225 22.21 -1.49 -12.43
CA TRP A 225 21.33 -2.63 -12.66
C TRP A 225 21.27 -3.58 -11.46
N VAL A 226 22.37 -3.76 -10.71
CA VAL A 226 22.38 -4.58 -9.48
C VAL A 226 21.46 -3.95 -8.44
N ARG A 227 21.57 -2.64 -8.27
CA ARG A 227 20.74 -1.87 -7.35
C ARG A 227 19.26 -1.90 -7.74
N LEU A 228 18.97 -1.77 -9.04
CA LEU A 228 17.61 -1.88 -9.56
C LEU A 228 17.05 -3.29 -9.36
N ALA A 229 17.87 -4.33 -9.55
CA ALA A 229 17.46 -5.72 -9.33
C ALA A 229 17.13 -5.96 -7.84
N VAL A 230 17.96 -5.48 -6.91
CA VAL A 230 17.67 -5.58 -5.46
C VAL A 230 16.42 -4.77 -5.09
N LEU A 231 16.26 -3.57 -5.65
CA LEU A 231 15.05 -2.77 -5.44
C LEU A 231 13.80 -3.53 -5.92
N ALA A 232 13.84 -4.08 -7.13
CA ALA A 232 12.75 -4.84 -7.74
C ALA A 232 12.46 -6.13 -6.96
N ALA A 233 13.48 -6.84 -6.51
CA ALA A 233 13.33 -8.06 -5.73
C ALA A 233 12.62 -7.81 -4.38
N GLY A 234 12.73 -6.61 -3.79
CA GLY A 234 11.93 -6.28 -2.61
C GLY A 234 10.42 -6.20 -2.85
N PHE A 235 9.95 -6.15 -4.11
CA PHE A 235 8.53 -6.25 -4.46
C PHE A 235 8.02 -7.70 -4.56
N ILE A 236 8.89 -8.71 -4.36
CA ILE A 236 8.48 -10.12 -4.40
C ILE A 236 7.30 -10.39 -3.47
N GLY A 237 7.30 -9.83 -2.26
CA GLY A 237 6.22 -10.05 -1.29
C GLY A 237 4.83 -9.61 -1.78
N PRO A 238 4.62 -8.34 -2.17
CA PRO A 238 3.36 -7.91 -2.80
C PRO A 238 3.02 -8.65 -4.10
N LEU A 239 4.02 -9.00 -4.92
CA LEU A 239 3.80 -9.79 -6.12
C LEU A 239 3.31 -11.21 -5.80
N LEU A 240 3.81 -11.82 -4.71
CA LEU A 240 3.31 -13.10 -4.21
C LEU A 240 1.85 -12.97 -3.75
N LEU A 241 1.46 -11.87 -3.10
CA LEU A 241 0.06 -11.63 -2.73
C LEU A 241 -0.83 -11.59 -3.97
N VAL A 242 -0.51 -10.73 -4.94
CA VAL A 242 -1.30 -10.58 -6.17
C VAL A 242 -1.32 -11.87 -6.98
N GLY A 243 -0.17 -12.52 -7.16
CA GLY A 243 -0.04 -13.78 -7.86
C GLY A 243 -0.84 -14.90 -7.20
N SER A 244 -0.79 -14.99 -5.86
CA SER A 244 -1.55 -16.00 -5.12
C SER A 244 -3.06 -15.88 -5.38
N ILE A 245 -3.59 -14.65 -5.45
CA ILE A 245 -4.99 -14.38 -5.75
C ILE A 245 -5.29 -14.67 -7.23
N ALA A 246 -4.41 -14.22 -8.13
CA ALA A 246 -4.54 -14.45 -9.57
C ALA A 246 -4.67 -15.92 -9.93
N TRP A 247 -3.77 -16.77 -9.41
CA TRP A 247 -3.76 -18.20 -9.71
C TRP A 247 -4.82 -18.97 -8.94
N ARG A 248 -5.03 -18.67 -7.65
CA ARG A 248 -5.95 -19.43 -6.80
C ARG A 248 -7.41 -19.24 -7.19
N PHE A 249 -7.77 -18.05 -7.67
CA PHE A 249 -9.13 -17.72 -8.09
C PHE A 249 -9.31 -17.71 -9.61
N GLY A 250 -8.27 -18.00 -10.40
CA GLY A 250 -8.34 -17.98 -11.86
C GLY A 250 -8.56 -16.60 -12.47
N LEU A 251 -8.26 -15.53 -11.72
CA LEU A 251 -8.48 -14.13 -12.13
C LEU A 251 -7.42 -13.62 -13.12
N GLY A 252 -6.24 -14.25 -13.16
CA GLY A 252 -5.15 -13.80 -14.05
C GLY A 252 -4.78 -12.33 -13.81
N LEU A 253 -4.92 -11.49 -14.85
CA LEU A 253 -4.60 -10.06 -14.79
C LEU A 253 -5.64 -9.22 -14.04
N ASP A 254 -6.81 -9.77 -13.73
CA ASP A 254 -7.86 -9.06 -12.98
C ASP A 254 -7.65 -9.11 -11.45
N ALA A 255 -6.62 -9.82 -10.96
CA ALA A 255 -6.35 -9.93 -9.52
C ALA A 255 -6.11 -8.59 -8.79
N PRO A 256 -5.37 -7.60 -9.36
CA PRO A 256 -5.25 -6.28 -8.74
C PRO A 256 -6.61 -5.57 -8.64
N TRP A 257 -7.49 -5.79 -9.62
CA TRP A 257 -8.83 -5.22 -9.61
C TRP A 257 -9.68 -5.83 -8.49
N TYR A 258 -9.68 -7.15 -8.38
CA TYR A 258 -10.36 -7.86 -7.31
C TYR A 258 -9.91 -7.39 -5.91
N LEU A 259 -8.62 -7.10 -5.71
CA LEU A 259 -8.11 -6.52 -4.46
C LEU A 259 -8.65 -5.11 -4.17
N MET A 260 -8.79 -4.27 -5.21
CA MET A 260 -9.42 -2.95 -5.07
C MET A 260 -10.90 -3.09 -4.72
N GLU A 261 -11.60 -4.06 -5.31
CA GLU A 261 -13.01 -4.34 -5.00
C GLU A 261 -13.17 -4.80 -3.54
N LEU A 262 -12.34 -5.73 -3.06
CA LEU A 262 -12.31 -6.14 -1.64
C LEU A 262 -12.05 -4.95 -0.71
N THR A 263 -11.27 -3.98 -1.16
CA THR A 263 -11.02 -2.75 -0.41
C THR A 263 -12.24 -1.83 -0.42
N ALA A 264 -12.92 -1.71 -1.57
CA ALA A 264 -14.11 -0.89 -1.74
C ALA A 264 -15.32 -1.42 -0.96
N THR A 265 -15.49 -2.74 -0.89
CA THR A 265 -16.57 -3.40 -0.11
C THR A 265 -16.32 -3.38 1.39
N GLY A 266 -15.13 -2.93 1.83
CA GLY A 266 -14.75 -2.89 3.24
C GLY A 266 -14.34 -4.25 3.81
N TYR A 267 -14.10 -5.25 2.96
CA TYR A 267 -13.60 -6.56 3.39
C TYR A 267 -12.16 -6.47 3.90
N VAL A 268 -11.32 -5.64 3.27
CA VAL A 268 -9.94 -5.40 3.74
C VAL A 268 -9.95 -4.47 4.95
N PRO A 269 -9.35 -4.85 6.09
CA PRO A 269 -9.34 -4.03 7.28
C PRO A 269 -8.51 -2.75 7.08
N LEU A 270 -8.99 -1.63 7.62
CA LEU A 270 -8.33 -0.31 7.50
C LEU A 270 -6.84 -0.31 7.89
N PRO A 271 -6.39 -0.99 8.96
CA PRO A 271 -4.96 -1.08 9.29
C PRO A 271 -4.11 -1.65 8.16
N ALA A 272 -4.59 -2.67 7.43
CA ALA A 272 -3.84 -3.28 6.33
C ALA A 272 -3.67 -2.30 5.17
N ILE A 273 -4.71 -1.53 4.84
CA ILE A 273 -4.66 -0.48 3.80
C ILE A 273 -3.65 0.60 4.21
N ALA A 274 -3.70 1.07 5.46
CA ALA A 274 -2.79 2.09 5.96
C ALA A 274 -1.32 1.61 5.94
N ILE A 275 -1.07 0.38 6.36
CA ILE A 275 0.26 -0.26 6.31
C ILE A 275 0.75 -0.37 4.86
N PHE A 276 -0.11 -0.80 3.92
CA PHE A 276 0.25 -0.92 2.51
C PHE A 276 0.58 0.43 1.87
N LEU A 277 -0.24 1.47 2.12
CA LEU A 277 0.04 2.84 1.64
C LEU A 277 1.34 3.40 2.23
N ALA A 278 1.62 3.12 3.50
CA ALA A 278 2.87 3.52 4.13
C ALA A 278 4.07 2.74 3.57
N TRP A 279 3.91 1.46 3.26
CA TRP A 279 4.92 0.65 2.58
C TRP A 279 5.22 1.19 1.17
N LEU A 280 4.20 1.63 0.42
CA LEU A 280 4.39 2.32 -0.86
C LEU A 280 5.16 3.64 -0.72
N ALA A 281 5.01 4.34 0.41
CA ALA A 281 5.81 5.52 0.71
C ALA A 281 7.30 5.19 0.95
N VAL A 282 7.59 4.07 1.63
CA VAL A 282 8.96 3.53 1.78
C VAL A 282 9.53 3.17 0.41
N ALA A 283 8.78 2.40 -0.38
CA ALA A 283 9.18 2.01 -1.73
C ALA A 283 9.49 3.24 -2.60
N GLY A 284 8.61 4.26 -2.57
CA GLY A 284 8.82 5.51 -3.29
C GLY A 284 10.04 6.30 -2.81
N GLN A 285 10.43 6.19 -1.53
CA GLN A 285 11.67 6.80 -1.03
C GLN A 285 12.91 6.06 -1.54
N LEU A 286 12.89 4.72 -1.51
CA LEU A 286 13.97 3.89 -2.03
C LEU A 286 14.14 4.08 -3.54
N ILE A 287 13.04 4.05 -4.32
CA ILE A 287 13.05 4.37 -5.75
C ILE A 287 13.71 5.74 -6.01
N ALA A 288 13.39 6.75 -5.20
CA ALA A 288 14.00 8.07 -5.38
C ALA A 288 15.52 8.07 -5.07
N LEU A 289 15.96 7.32 -4.05
CA LEU A 289 17.38 7.14 -3.75
C LEU A 289 18.09 6.44 -4.90
N GLU A 290 17.47 5.39 -5.44
CA GLU A 290 18.05 4.59 -6.52
C GLU A 290 18.11 5.35 -7.84
N ALA A 291 17.08 6.13 -8.16
CA ALA A 291 17.02 6.97 -9.34
C ALA A 291 17.86 8.25 -9.24
N TYR A 292 18.65 8.44 -8.18
CA TYR A 292 19.39 9.68 -7.90
C TYR A 292 18.51 10.95 -7.85
N ARG A 293 17.21 10.78 -7.64
CA ARG A 293 16.21 11.87 -7.53
C ARG A 293 15.82 12.17 -6.10
N TYR A 294 16.47 11.53 -5.13
CA TYR A 294 16.28 11.80 -3.72
C TYR A 294 16.84 13.18 -3.36
N ALA A 295 16.14 13.86 -2.46
CA ALA A 295 16.59 15.09 -1.84
C ALA A 295 16.13 15.09 -0.38
N PRO A 296 17.01 15.36 0.60
CA PRO A 296 16.57 15.62 1.97
C PRO A 296 15.56 16.76 1.99
N TYR A 297 14.55 16.66 2.86
CA TYR A 297 13.54 17.72 2.93
C TYR A 297 14.21 19.06 3.30
N PRO A 298 13.94 20.16 2.55
CA PRO A 298 14.66 21.42 2.72
C PRO A 298 14.56 21.99 4.14
N SER A 299 15.69 22.51 4.63
CA SER A 299 15.72 23.30 5.87
C SER A 299 14.95 24.62 5.69
N ALA A 300 14.55 25.29 6.77
CA ALA A 300 13.75 26.53 6.69
C ALA A 300 14.43 27.64 5.86
N ALA A 301 15.76 27.70 5.89
CA ALA A 301 16.58 28.64 5.12
C ALA A 301 16.65 28.29 3.62
N GLU A 302 16.54 27.02 3.24
CA GLU A 302 16.56 26.55 1.84
C GLU A 302 15.16 26.53 1.18
N ARG A 303 14.11 26.88 1.94
CA ARG A 303 12.78 27.03 1.37
C ARG A 303 12.76 28.31 0.55
N ALA A 304 12.57 28.20 -0.77
CA ALA A 304 12.14 29.33 -1.58
C ALA A 304 10.95 30.02 -0.88
N GLY A 305 11.02 31.34 -0.74
CA GLY A 305 10.23 32.10 0.23
C GLY A 305 8.70 31.99 0.16
N ARG A 306 8.09 31.38 -0.86
CA ARG A 306 6.65 31.05 -0.96
C ARG A 306 6.39 30.10 -2.15
N GLY A 307 5.32 29.28 -2.07
CA GLY A 307 4.92 28.34 -3.13
C GLY A 307 4.34 29.00 -4.39
N PRO A 308 4.28 28.28 -5.53
CA PRO A 308 4.01 28.85 -6.85
C PRO A 308 2.61 29.41 -7.02
N LEU A 309 1.59 28.87 -6.34
CA LEU A 309 0.24 29.44 -6.35
C LEU A 309 0.23 30.90 -5.87
N ARG A 310 0.96 31.21 -4.78
CA ARG A 310 1.07 32.58 -4.29
C ARG A 310 1.97 33.46 -5.17
N ALA A 311 2.99 32.88 -5.81
CA ALA A 311 3.81 33.60 -6.78
C ALA A 311 3.04 33.94 -8.06
N GLY A 312 2.18 33.03 -8.54
CA GLY A 312 1.29 33.22 -9.68
C GLY A 312 0.19 34.24 -9.39
N ILE A 313 -0.48 34.14 -8.24
CA ILE A 313 -1.48 35.14 -7.80
C ILE A 313 -0.83 36.53 -7.70
N ARG A 314 0.41 36.64 -7.21
CA ARG A 314 1.10 37.94 -7.16
C ARG A 314 1.54 38.44 -8.52
N ARG A 315 1.98 37.58 -9.45
CA ARG A 315 2.28 38.01 -10.83
C ARG A 315 1.02 38.53 -11.53
N LEU A 316 -0.12 37.87 -11.32
CA LEU A 316 -1.41 38.34 -11.80
C LEU A 316 -1.86 39.64 -11.11
N ALA A 317 -1.67 39.75 -9.80
CA ALA A 317 -1.99 40.97 -9.03
C ALA A 317 -1.05 42.14 -9.33
N ALA A 318 0.22 41.87 -9.62
CA ALA A 318 1.22 42.85 -10.01
C ALA A 318 1.00 43.34 -11.45
N ASN A 319 0.67 42.44 -12.38
CA ASN A 319 0.24 42.84 -13.73
C ASN A 319 -1.05 43.67 -13.72
N ARG A 320 -1.93 43.49 -12.73
CA ARG A 320 -3.13 44.35 -12.56
C ARG A 320 -2.86 45.71 -11.92
N ARG A 321 -1.71 45.94 -11.29
CA ARG A 321 -1.34 47.24 -10.66
C ARG A 321 -0.35 48.06 -11.49
N GLY A 322 0.09 47.55 -12.65
CA GLY A 322 1.08 48.20 -13.52
C GLY A 322 0.53 49.23 -14.50
N THR A 323 -0.79 49.42 -14.59
CA THR A 323 -1.41 50.38 -15.51
C THR A 323 -1.91 51.61 -14.77
N TYR A 324 -1.00 52.36 -14.16
CA TYR A 324 -1.22 53.79 -13.92
C TYR A 324 -0.29 54.55 -14.87
N PRO A 325 -0.79 55.43 -15.74
CA PRO A 325 0.04 56.09 -16.75
C PRO A 325 1.02 57.03 -16.05
N ASN A 326 2.32 56.74 -16.17
CA ASN A 326 3.41 57.63 -15.77
C ASN A 326 3.40 58.98 -16.53
N ASP A 327 2.55 59.11 -17.55
CA ASP A 327 2.40 60.33 -18.35
C ASP A 327 1.81 61.50 -17.54
N GLU A 328 0.97 61.24 -16.54
CA GLU A 328 0.35 62.31 -15.74
C GLU A 328 1.33 62.94 -14.73
N LEU A 329 2.26 62.14 -14.19
CA LEU A 329 3.32 62.62 -13.28
C LEU A 329 4.45 63.33 -14.05
N ALA A 330 4.73 62.92 -15.28
CA ALA A 330 5.67 63.61 -16.16
C ALA A 330 5.11 64.98 -16.61
N ALA A 331 3.82 65.04 -16.98
CA ALA A 331 3.14 66.27 -17.34
C ALA A 331 3.08 67.28 -16.17
N ARG A 332 2.79 66.82 -14.95
CA ARG A 332 2.78 67.69 -13.75
C ARG A 332 4.17 68.20 -13.35
N ARG A 333 5.25 67.45 -13.62
CA ARG A 333 6.63 67.91 -13.38
C ARG A 333 7.09 68.94 -14.40
N GLN A 334 6.69 68.81 -15.66
CA GLN A 334 6.98 69.82 -16.69
C GLN A 334 6.20 71.12 -16.48
N ALA A 335 4.97 71.06 -15.98
CA ALA A 335 4.18 72.24 -15.64
C ALA A 335 4.76 73.03 -14.45
N ARG A 336 5.41 72.35 -13.49
CA ARG A 336 6.07 73.00 -12.33
C ARG A 336 7.43 73.60 -12.62
N ALA A 337 8.06 73.27 -13.74
CA ALA A 337 9.38 73.80 -14.13
C ALA A 337 9.27 75.07 -15.00
N ARG A 338 8.06 75.55 -15.29
CA ARG A 338 7.77 76.70 -16.15
C ARG A 338 7.22 77.92 -15.40
N HIS A 339 7.17 77.88 -14.07
CA HIS A 339 6.85 79.01 -13.20
C HIS A 339 8.00 79.23 -12.22
#